data_AF-A0A0L0F0Z1-F1
#
_entry.id   AF-A0A0L0F0Z1-F1
#
_cell.length_a   1.000
_cell.length_b   1.000
_cell.length_c   1.000
_cell.angle_alpha   90.00
_cell.angle_beta   90.00
_cell.angle_gamma   90.00
#
_symmetry.space_group_name_H-M   'P 1'
#
loop_
_entity.id
_entity.type
_entity.pdbx_description
1 polymer ?
#
loop_
_entity_poly.entity_id
_entity_poly.type
_entity_poly.pdbx_seq_one_letter_code
_entity_poly.pdbx_strand_id
1 'polypeptide(L)'
;ESGETDFSRLREFYLNGMAKTYRHTLVFSAYMTPEINSLMTRYCKGFEGKVKTLPHYKGTIGQVVRQTQQTFRRIDCDAATDVADARFEYFINEVSVLCVSLFGYKIVVLMK
;
A
#
# COMPACT_ATOMS: atom_id res chain seq x y z
N GLU A 1 -3.55 46.36 -25.62
CA GLU A 1 -4.95 46.09 -25.24
C GLU A 1 -4.96 44.99 -24.21
N SER A 2 -5.19 45.36 -22.96
CA SER A 2 -5.12 44.45 -21.82
C SER A 2 -6.41 43.65 -21.76
N GLY A 3 -6.33 42.39 -22.22
CA GLY A 3 -7.47 41.48 -22.27
C GLY A 3 -8.16 41.34 -20.92
N GLU A 4 -9.49 41.45 -20.97
CA GLU A 4 -10.50 41.29 -19.93
C GLU A 4 -10.14 40.34 -18.77
N THR A 5 -9.35 40.81 -17.81
CA THR A 5 -9.14 40.10 -16.54
C THR A 5 -9.70 40.95 -15.42
N ASP A 6 -10.85 40.54 -14.89
CA ASP A 6 -11.53 41.17 -13.78
C ASP A 6 -10.74 40.96 -12.47
N PHE A 7 -9.93 41.96 -12.09
CA PHE A 7 -9.11 41.95 -10.88
C PHE A 7 -9.92 41.79 -9.58
N SER A 8 -11.23 42.05 -9.60
CA SER A 8 -12.09 41.84 -8.42
C SER A 8 -12.23 40.36 -8.04
N ARG A 9 -11.95 39.43 -8.97
CA ARG A 9 -12.02 37.98 -8.76
C ARG A 9 -10.69 37.38 -8.30
N LEU A 10 -9.61 38.15 -8.36
CA LEU A 10 -8.28 37.70 -8.01
C LEU A 10 -8.16 37.63 -6.49
N ARG A 11 -8.13 36.41 -5.95
CA ARG A 11 -7.92 36.20 -4.52
C ARG A 11 -6.43 36.31 -4.20
N GLU A 12 -6.12 36.97 -3.10
CA GLU A 12 -4.75 37.29 -2.68
C GLU A 12 -3.84 36.05 -2.54
N PHE A 13 -4.41 34.89 -2.17
CA PHE A 13 -3.66 33.65 -2.08
C PHE A 13 -3.17 33.10 -3.43
N TYR A 14 -3.76 33.51 -4.56
CA TYR A 14 -3.22 33.20 -5.89
C TYR A 14 -1.97 34.02 -6.18
N LEU A 15 -1.95 35.30 -5.80
CA LEU A 15 -0.79 36.18 -5.92
C LEU A 15 0.37 35.72 -5.02
N ASN A 16 0.05 35.28 -3.81
CA ASN A 16 1.03 34.82 -2.83
C ASN A 16 1.52 33.37 -3.08
N GLY A 17 1.12 32.73 -4.18
CA GLY A 17 1.50 31.35 -4.49
C GLY A 17 1.00 30.29 -3.50
N MET A 18 0.02 30.66 -2.67
CA MET A 18 -0.61 29.81 -1.66
C MET A 18 -1.76 28.98 -2.25
N ALA A 19 -2.17 29.20 -3.49
CA ALA A 19 -3.23 28.41 -4.15
C ALA A 19 -3.03 26.87 -4.02
N LYS A 20 -1.78 26.41 -4.02
CA LYS A 20 -1.42 24.99 -3.82
C LYS A 20 -1.81 24.42 -2.45
N THR A 21 -1.91 25.25 -1.41
CA THR A 21 -2.27 24.83 -0.04
C THR A 21 -3.78 24.81 0.20
N TYR A 22 -4.54 25.55 -0.62
CA TYR A 22 -6.00 25.62 -0.56
C TYR A 22 -6.69 24.53 -1.40
N ARG A 23 -5.93 23.79 -2.23
CA ARG A 23 -6.48 22.69 -3.02
C ARG A 23 -6.63 21.43 -2.17
N HIS A 24 -7.88 21.01 -1.94
CA HIS A 24 -8.18 19.71 -1.36
C HIS A 24 -8.18 18.63 -2.45
N THR A 25 -7.40 17.57 -2.26
CA THR A 25 -7.36 16.41 -3.16
C THR A 25 -7.80 15.18 -2.38
N LEU A 26 -8.82 14.49 -2.87
CA LEU A 26 -9.35 13.26 -2.28
C LEU A 26 -8.99 12.08 -3.17
N VAL A 27 -8.39 11.04 -2.58
CA VAL A 27 -7.99 9.82 -3.29
C VAL A 27 -8.70 8.64 -2.66
N PHE A 28 -9.44 7.90 -3.48
CA PHE A 28 -10.13 6.68 -3.07
C PHE A 28 -9.46 5.48 -3.74
N SER A 29 -9.05 4.50 -2.93
CA SER A 29 -8.44 3.27 -3.40
C SER A 29 -8.80 2.13 -2.45
N ALA A 30 -8.95 0.91 -2.99
CA ALA A 30 -9.12 -0.29 -2.18
C ALA A 30 -7.85 -0.62 -1.37
N TYR A 31 -6.67 -0.24 -1.90
CA TYR A 31 -5.37 -0.51 -1.27
C TYR A 31 -4.53 0.76 -1.17
N MET A 32 -3.78 0.85 -0.08
CA MET A 32 -2.87 1.95 0.14
C MET A 32 -1.49 1.58 -0.39
N THR A 33 -1.13 2.11 -1.56
CA THR A 33 0.14 1.82 -2.21
C THR A 33 1.19 2.90 -1.90
N PRO A 34 2.51 2.60 -1.96
CA PRO A 34 3.54 3.60 -1.73
C PRO A 34 3.50 4.74 -2.76
N GLU A 35 3.03 4.49 -3.98
CA GLU A 35 2.85 5.49 -5.03
C GLU A 35 1.81 6.53 -4.62
N ILE A 36 0.67 6.09 -4.06
CA ILE A 36 -0.38 6.98 -3.54
C ILE A 36 0.19 7.84 -2.40
N ASN A 37 0.93 7.23 -1.47
CA ASN A 37 1.57 7.97 -0.37
C ASN A 37 2.59 9.01 -0.89
N SER A 38 3.41 8.64 -1.89
CA SER A 38 4.38 9.54 -2.52
C SER A 38 3.67 10.71 -3.23
N LEU A 39 2.62 10.44 -3.99
CA LEU A 39 1.83 11.44 -4.71
C LEU A 39 1.18 12.45 -3.74
N MET A 40 0.52 11.94 -2.70
CA MET A 40 -0.08 12.79 -1.67
C MET A 40 0.98 13.61 -0.94
N THR A 41 2.17 13.04 -0.70
CA THR A 41 3.27 13.74 -0.03
C THR A 41 3.84 14.87 -0.88
N ARG A 42 4.10 14.62 -2.16
CA ARG A 42 4.74 15.57 -3.09
C ARG A 42 3.81 16.72 -3.52
N TYR A 43 2.58 16.41 -3.88
CA TYR A 43 1.71 17.35 -4.63
C TYR A 43 0.52 17.89 -3.85
N CYS A 44 0.08 17.19 -2.80
CA CYS A 44 -1.06 17.61 -2.00
C CYS A 44 -0.51 18.28 -0.74
N LYS A 45 -0.39 19.61 -0.75
CA LYS A 45 -0.04 20.39 0.44
C LYS A 45 -1.35 20.92 1.00
N GLY A 46 -1.75 20.50 2.18
CA GLY A 46 -2.95 21.05 2.84
C GLY A 46 -2.53 22.16 3.80
N PHE A 47 -3.37 23.18 3.95
CA PHE A 47 -3.17 24.23 4.96
C PHE A 47 -3.14 23.65 6.39
N GLU A 48 -4.07 22.72 6.70
CA GLU A 48 -4.19 22.05 8.01
C GLU A 48 -3.62 20.63 8.01
N GLY A 49 -2.87 20.23 6.97
CA GLY A 49 -2.29 18.89 6.86
C GLY A 49 -3.12 17.92 6.02
N LYS A 50 -3.08 16.63 6.38
CA LYS A 50 -3.63 15.51 5.58
C LYS A 50 -4.25 14.46 6.50
N VAL A 51 -5.37 13.88 6.08
CA VAL A 51 -6.03 12.78 6.80
C VAL A 51 -5.95 11.52 5.95
N LYS A 52 -5.67 10.39 6.60
CA LYS A 52 -5.63 9.07 5.99
C LYS A 52 -6.52 8.13 6.78
N THR A 53 -7.51 7.55 6.13
CA THR A 53 -8.46 6.62 6.73
C THR A 53 -8.32 5.27 6.07
N LEU A 54 -8.21 4.22 6.88
CA LEU A 54 -8.20 2.84 6.42
C LEU A 54 -9.39 2.12 7.06
N PRO A 55 -10.19 1.35 6.28
CA PRO A 55 -11.21 0.51 6.87
C PRO A 55 -10.57 -0.53 7.78
N HIS A 56 -11.12 -0.70 8.98
CA HIS A 56 -10.74 -1.77 9.88
C HIS A 56 -11.56 -3.03 9.53
N TYR A 57 -10.88 -4.07 9.08
CA TYR A 57 -11.51 -5.36 8.78
C TYR A 57 -11.34 -6.31 9.97
N LYS A 58 -12.43 -6.97 10.37
CA LYS A 58 -12.35 -8.08 11.34
C LYS A 58 -11.59 -9.24 10.70
N GLY A 59 -10.63 -9.82 11.41
CA GLY A 59 -9.86 -10.95 10.91
C GLY A 59 -10.72 -12.21 10.72
N THR A 60 -10.72 -12.77 9.51
CA THR A 60 -11.48 -13.98 9.13
C THR A 60 -10.61 -15.23 9.11
N ILE A 61 -9.33 -15.14 9.54
CA ILE A 61 -8.34 -16.21 9.37
C ILE A 61 -8.75 -17.55 10.02
N GLY A 62 -9.51 -17.50 11.11
CA GLY A 62 -10.08 -18.67 11.80
C GLY A 62 -11.48 -19.07 11.33
N GLN A 63 -12.14 -18.26 10.51
CA GLN A 63 -13.48 -18.52 9.98
C GLN A 63 -13.41 -19.28 8.66
N VAL A 64 -12.63 -20.36 8.64
CA VAL A 64 -12.51 -21.26 7.49
C VAL A 64 -13.31 -22.54 7.75
N VAL A 65 -14.09 -22.97 6.76
CA VAL A 65 -14.96 -24.17 6.85
C VAL A 65 -14.17 -25.42 7.28
N ARG A 66 -12.92 -25.50 6.83
CA ARG A 66 -11.96 -26.53 7.25
C ARG A 66 -10.79 -25.84 7.93
N GLN A 67 -10.61 -26.10 9.23
CA GLN A 67 -9.44 -25.63 9.95
C GLN A 67 -8.19 -26.19 9.29
N THR A 68 -7.43 -25.28 8.68
CA THR A 68 -6.18 -25.57 7.98
C THR A 68 -5.03 -25.17 8.90
N GLN A 69 -4.08 -26.07 9.10
CA GLN A 69 -2.86 -25.74 9.82
C GLN A 69 -2.05 -24.75 8.98
N GLN A 70 -1.98 -23.51 9.45
CA GLN A 70 -1.14 -22.47 8.84
C GLN A 70 0.23 -22.52 9.49
N THR A 71 1.27 -22.70 8.68
CA THR A 71 2.66 -22.65 9.15
C THR A 71 3.32 -21.40 8.59
N PHE A 72 3.66 -20.48 9.47
CA PHE A 72 4.44 -19.29 9.13
C PHE A 72 5.91 -19.64 9.24
N ARG A 73 6.64 -19.50 8.13
CA ARG A 73 8.09 -19.68 8.11
C ARG A 73 8.75 -18.39 7.66
N ARG A 74 9.78 -18.01 8.42
CA ARG A 74 10.67 -16.90 8.12
C ARG A 74 11.78 -17.45 7.23
N ILE A 75 12.07 -16.76 6.14
CA ILE A 75 13.21 -17.07 5.28
C ILE A 75 14.26 -16.01 5.56
N ASP A 76 15.42 -16.44 6.02
CA ASP A 76 16.55 -15.56 6.25
C ASP A 76 17.23 -15.24 4.91
N CYS A 77 17.57 -13.98 4.71
CA CYS A 77 18.27 -13.49 3.53
C CYS A 77 19.28 -12.43 3.95
N ASP A 78 20.51 -12.53 3.46
CA ASP A 78 21.60 -11.62 3.82
C ASP A 78 21.44 -10.24 3.19
N ALA A 79 20.90 -10.18 1.97
CA ALA A 79 20.68 -8.93 1.23
C ALA A 79 19.24 -8.80 0.72
N ALA A 80 18.76 -7.55 0.61
CA ALA A 80 17.41 -7.25 0.14
C ALA A 80 17.19 -7.62 -1.34
N THR A 81 18.26 -7.68 -2.14
CA THR A 81 18.25 -8.10 -3.55
C THR A 81 17.96 -9.58 -3.69
N ASP A 82 18.46 -10.39 -2.77
CA ASP A 82 18.49 -11.86 -2.89
C ASP A 82 17.22 -12.51 -2.33
N VAL A 83 16.32 -11.69 -1.76
CA VAL A 83 15.05 -12.14 -1.16
C VAL A 83 14.16 -12.85 -2.17
N ALA A 84 14.17 -12.44 -3.44
CA ALA A 84 13.36 -13.07 -4.47
C ALA A 84 13.84 -14.51 -4.74
N ASP A 85 15.15 -14.67 -4.92
CA ASP A 85 15.79 -15.94 -5.25
C ASP A 85 15.72 -16.90 -4.06
N ALA A 86 16.04 -16.45 -2.85
CA ALA A 86 15.93 -17.26 -1.63
C ALA A 86 14.49 -17.78 -1.38
N ARG A 87 13.47 -16.97 -1.68
CA ARG A 87 12.07 -17.41 -1.60
C ARG A 87 11.73 -18.46 -2.65
N PHE A 88 12.28 -18.32 -3.84
CA PHE A 88 12.05 -19.26 -4.93
C PHE A 88 12.75 -20.61 -4.67
N GLU A 89 14.01 -20.57 -4.22
CA GLU A 89 14.74 -21.77 -3.81
C GLU A 89 14.04 -22.50 -2.66
N TYR A 90 13.58 -21.77 -1.64
CA TYR A 90 12.80 -22.34 -0.55
C TYR A 90 11.51 -23.00 -1.05
N PHE A 91 10.82 -22.36 -2.00
CA PHE A 91 9.61 -22.92 -2.59
C PHE A 91 9.89 -24.23 -3.33
N ILE A 92 10.97 -24.29 -4.13
CA ILE A 92 11.39 -25.51 -4.83
C ILE A 92 11.74 -26.60 -3.83
N ASN A 93 12.59 -26.30 -2.85
CA ASN A 93 13.18 -27.34 -2.00
C ASN A 93 12.23 -27.86 -0.92
N GLU A 94 11.42 -27.00 -0.30
CA GLU A 94 10.55 -27.42 0.81
C GLU A 94 9.08 -27.49 0.43
N VAL A 95 8.55 -26.44 -0.21
CA VAL A 95 7.10 -26.33 -0.44
C VAL A 95 6.64 -27.31 -1.52
N SER A 96 7.39 -27.47 -2.61
CA SER A 96 7.04 -28.40 -3.69
C SER A 96 6.96 -29.85 -3.19
N VAL A 97 7.89 -30.26 -2.33
CA VAL A 97 7.97 -31.62 -1.76
C VAL A 97 6.87 -31.86 -0.71
N LEU A 98 6.54 -30.84 0.09
CA LEU A 98 5.40 -30.88 1.02
C LEU A 98 4.05 -30.99 0.29
N CYS A 99 3.90 -30.35 -0.88
CA CYS A 99 2.66 -30.39 -1.65
C CYS A 99 2.36 -31.79 -2.20
N VAL A 100 3.38 -32.57 -2.55
CA VAL A 100 3.24 -33.95 -3.05
C VAL A 100 2.87 -34.94 -1.92
N SER A 101 3.26 -34.66 -0.68
CA SER A 101 3.08 -35.56 0.47
C SER A 101 1.81 -35.32 1.29
N LEU A 102 1.01 -34.30 0.96
CA LEU A 102 -0.13 -33.88 1.79
C LEU A 102 -1.47 -33.99 1.05
N PHE A 103 -2.16 -35.11 1.29
CA PHE A 103 -3.62 -35.26 1.12
C PHE A 103 -4.45 -34.36 2.07
N GLY A 104 -3.85 -33.35 2.69
CA GLY A 104 -4.48 -32.42 3.62
C GLY A 104 -3.96 -31.02 3.39
N TYR A 105 -4.87 -30.10 3.07
CA TYR A 105 -4.65 -28.67 2.88
C TYR A 105 -3.73 -28.10 3.97
N LYS A 106 -2.44 -27.92 3.65
CA LYS A 106 -1.51 -27.09 4.44
C LYS A 106 -1.15 -25.89 3.60
N ILE A 107 -1.27 -24.71 4.20
CA ILE A 107 -0.90 -23.45 3.57
C ILE A 107 0.37 -22.96 4.29
N VAL A 108 1.47 -22.88 3.55
CA VAL A 108 2.72 -22.28 4.03
C VAL A 108 2.71 -20.82 3.62
N VAL A 109 2.74 -19.93 4.61
CA VAL A 109 2.81 -18.49 4.38
C VAL A 109 4.25 -18.04 4.59
N LEU A 110 4.87 -17.54 3.53
CA LEU A 110 6.25 -17.07 3.54
C LEU A 110 6.33 -15.61 3.96
N MET A 111 6.88 -15.39 5.15
CA MET A 111 7.09 -14.06 5.75
C MET A 111 8.55 -13.62 5.59
N LYS A 112 8.77 -12.31 5.51
CA LYS A 112 10.10 -11.66 5.50
C LYS A 112 10.55 -11.29 6.92
#